data_AF-A0A843LJU9-F1
#
_entry.id   AF-A0A843LJU9-F1
#
_cell.length_a   1.000
_cell.length_b   1.000
_cell.length_c   1.000
_cell.angle_alpha   90.00
_cell.angle_beta   90.00
_cell.angle_gamma   90.00
#
_symmetry.space_group_name_H-M   'P 1'
#
loop_
_entity.id
_entity.type
_entity.pdbx_description
1 polymer ?
#
loop_
_entity_poly.entity_id
_entity_poly.type
_entity_poly.pdbx_seq_one_letter_code
_entity_poly.pdbx_strand_id
1 'polypeptide(L)'
;ERLGVDWDYMIKTRLSGTHVHMTPKNIDAKDRRVLIVDDIISTGGTIIAATEELKRLGARNVMAACTHGLFVGNALDNLKKHVDRLACANTLESEVSLISVAPVVARAIQE
;
A
#
# COMPACT_ATOMS: atom_id res chain seq x y z
N GLU A 1 1.19 -4.76 -14.97
CA GLU A 1 1.85 -5.43 -16.13
C GLU A 1 2.68 -6.66 -15.74
N ARG A 2 3.79 -6.53 -15.00
CA ARG A 2 4.68 -7.68 -14.68
C ARG A 2 4.00 -8.88 -14.01
N LEU A 3 3.00 -8.63 -13.16
CA LEU A 3 2.26 -9.69 -12.46
C LEU A 3 1.10 -10.28 -13.30
N GLY A 4 0.82 -9.73 -14.49
CA GLY A 4 -0.29 -10.19 -15.34
C GLY A 4 -1.69 -10.00 -14.72
N VAL A 5 -1.81 -9.13 -13.72
CA VAL A 5 -3.08 -8.82 -13.05
C VAL A 5 -3.64 -7.48 -13.51
N ASP A 6 -4.97 -7.35 -13.45
CA ASP A 6 -5.66 -6.07 -13.59
C ASP A 6 -5.16 -5.08 -12.55
N TRP A 7 -5.08 -3.80 -12.92
CA TRP A 7 -4.66 -2.73 -12.03
C TRP A 7 -5.47 -1.47 -12.27
N ASP A 8 -5.60 -0.68 -11.22
CA ASP A 8 -6.25 0.63 -11.23
C ASP A 8 -5.52 1.54 -10.24
N TYR A 9 -5.92 2.80 -10.18
CA TYR A 9 -5.42 3.76 -9.22
C TYR A 9 -6.56 4.43 -8.46
N MET A 10 -6.27 4.80 -7.22
CA MET A 10 -7.23 5.47 -6.33
C MET A 10 -7.09 6.98 -6.48
N ILE A 11 -8.20 7.67 -6.69
CA ILE A 11 -8.21 9.14 -6.69
C ILE A 11 -8.61 9.61 -5.29
N LYS A 12 -7.73 10.40 -4.68
CA LYS A 12 -7.97 11.02 -3.38
C LYS A 12 -8.59 12.39 -3.56
N THR A 13 -9.85 12.55 -3.19
CA THR A 13 -10.51 13.86 -3.14
C THR A 13 -10.72 14.27 -1.69
N ARG A 14 -10.19 15.44 -1.30
CA ARG A 14 -10.45 16.05 0.01
C ARG A 14 -11.72 16.87 -0.08
N LEU A 15 -12.78 16.41 0.59
CA LEU A 15 -14.06 17.13 0.66
C LEU A 15 -14.05 18.18 1.78
N SER A 16 -13.22 17.98 2.81
CA SER A 16 -12.98 18.95 3.88
C SER A 16 -11.58 18.75 4.48
N GLY A 17 -11.23 19.52 5.52
CA GLY A 17 -9.98 19.34 6.26
C GLY A 17 -9.82 17.95 6.90
N THR A 18 -10.93 17.23 7.12
CA THR A 18 -10.96 15.93 7.80
C THR A 18 -11.52 14.79 6.95
N HIS A 19 -12.35 15.08 5.94
CA HIS A 19 -13.00 14.05 5.14
C HIS A 19 -12.32 13.86 3.79
N VAL A 20 -11.84 12.64 3.57
CA VAL A 20 -11.21 12.19 2.35
C VAL A 20 -12.06 11.08 1.75
N HIS A 21 -12.49 11.24 0.50
CA HIS A 21 -13.14 10.19 -0.26
C HIS A 21 -12.11 9.55 -1.19
N MET A 22 -12.02 8.23 -1.13
CA MET A 22 -11.24 7.41 -2.06
C MET A 22 -12.23 6.66 -2.95
N THR A 23 -11.95 6.53 -4.23
CA THR A 23 -12.77 5.68 -5.12
C THR A 23 -11.86 5.05 -6.17
N PRO A 24 -11.99 3.75 -6.45
CA PRO A 24 -11.41 3.15 -7.65
C PRO A 24 -11.96 3.88 -8.88
N LYS A 25 -11.14 4.06 -9.90
CA LYS A 25 -11.61 4.76 -11.10
C LYS A 25 -12.51 3.88 -11.94
N ASN A 26 -12.16 2.60 -12.09
CA ASN A 26 -12.81 1.69 -13.03
C ASN A 26 -12.97 0.25 -12.52
N ILE A 27 -12.13 -0.23 -11.58
CA ILE A 27 -12.15 -1.66 -11.19
C ILE A 27 -13.15 -1.94 -10.07
N ASP A 28 -13.99 -2.97 -10.26
CA ASP A 28 -14.81 -3.56 -9.21
C ASP A 28 -13.95 -4.41 -8.26
N ALA A 29 -13.94 -4.04 -6.98
CA ALA A 29 -13.18 -4.71 -5.94
C ALA A 29 -13.91 -5.94 -5.34
N LYS A 30 -15.20 -6.13 -5.64
CA LYS A 30 -16.03 -7.16 -5.02
C LYS A 30 -15.44 -8.56 -5.20
N ASP A 31 -15.34 -9.30 -4.09
CA ASP A 31 -14.79 -10.65 -3.99
C ASP A 31 -13.32 -10.82 -4.44
N ARG A 32 -12.61 -9.71 -4.72
CA ARG A 32 -11.21 -9.72 -5.16
C ARG A 32 -10.23 -9.64 -3.99
N ARG A 33 -9.02 -10.16 -4.19
CA ARG A 33 -7.86 -9.89 -3.34
C ARG A 33 -7.09 -8.73 -3.95
N VAL A 34 -6.93 -7.64 -3.20
CA VAL A 34 -6.36 -6.40 -3.69
C VAL A 34 -4.98 -6.18 -3.07
N LEU A 35 -4.02 -5.74 -3.88
CA LEU A 35 -2.71 -5.28 -3.44
C LEU A 35 -2.58 -3.78 -3.74
N ILE A 36 -2.47 -2.97 -2.69
CA ILE A 36 -2.12 -1.56 -2.79
C ILE A 36 -0.60 -1.46 -2.83
N VAL A 37 -0.07 -0.69 -3.78
CA VAL A 37 1.38 -0.41 -3.87
C VAL A 37 1.57 1.09 -3.84
N ASP A 38 2.50 1.56 -3.02
CA ASP A 38 2.90 2.97 -2.94
C ASP A 38 4.44 3.06 -2.86
N ASP A 39 5.02 4.21 -3.17
CA ASP A 39 6.46 4.40 -3.04
C ASP A 39 6.86 4.50 -1.56
N ILE A 40 6.16 5.34 -0.80
CA ILE A 40 6.45 5.71 0.57
C ILE A 40 5.21 5.53 1.44
N ILE A 41 5.37 4.85 2.58
CA ILE A 41 4.36 4.86 3.64
C ILE A 41 4.93 5.58 4.86
N SER A 42 4.47 6.82 5.08
CA SER A 42 4.83 7.64 6.25
C SER A 42 3.84 7.42 7.41
N THR A 43 2.71 8.14 7.44
CA THR A 43 1.72 8.03 8.53
C THR A 43 0.70 6.91 8.32
N GLY A 44 0.70 6.26 7.15
CA GLY A 44 -0.23 5.17 6.81
C GLY A 44 -1.64 5.62 6.42
N GLY A 45 -2.02 6.89 6.61
CA GLY A 45 -3.40 7.36 6.44
C GLY A 45 -3.97 7.11 5.03
N THR A 46 -3.19 7.30 3.97
CA THR A 46 -3.63 7.01 2.59
C THR A 46 -3.98 5.54 2.40
N ILE A 47 -3.13 4.63 2.89
CA ILE A 47 -3.30 3.18 2.75
C ILE A 47 -4.49 2.70 3.59
N ILE A 48 -4.66 3.23 4.80
CA ILE A 48 -5.79 2.93 5.68
C ILE A 48 -7.10 3.33 5.01
N ALA A 49 -7.22 4.59 4.57
CA ALA A 49 -8.43 5.07 3.89
C ALA A 49 -8.73 4.27 2.60
N ALA A 50 -7.69 3.92 1.84
CA ALA A 50 -7.84 3.08 0.66
C ALA A 50 -8.34 1.67 1.00
N THR A 51 -7.82 1.09 2.08
CA THR A 51 -8.20 -0.24 2.55
C THR A 51 -9.64 -0.29 3.03
N GLU A 52 -10.06 0.71 3.82
CA GLU A 52 -11.44 0.83 4.28
C GLU A 52 -12.42 0.93 3.11
N GLU A 53 -12.11 1.76 2.12
CA GLU A 53 -12.95 1.89 0.93
C GLU A 53 -13.02 0.59 0.12
N LEU A 54 -11.89 -0.07 -0.13
CA LEU A 54 -11.87 -1.34 -0.87
C LEU A 54 -12.66 -2.43 -0.14
N LYS A 55 -12.56 -2.49 1.20
CA LYS A 55 -13.37 -3.39 2.03
C LYS A 55 -14.86 -3.05 1.94
N ARG A 56 -15.22 -1.77 1.96
CA ARG A 56 -16.60 -1.30 1.77
C ARG A 56 -17.18 -1.70 0.41
N LEU A 57 -16.33 -1.72 -0.63
CA LEU A 57 -16.67 -2.18 -1.98
C LEU A 57 -16.68 -3.72 -2.12
N GLY A 58 -16.40 -4.47 -1.05
CA GLY A 58 -16.51 -5.93 -1.01
C GLY A 58 -15.22 -6.68 -1.33
N ALA A 59 -14.05 -6.04 -1.25
CA ALA A 59 -12.78 -6.75 -1.37
C ALA A 59 -12.66 -7.86 -0.31
N ARG A 60 -12.22 -9.05 -0.73
CA ARG A 60 -12.03 -10.22 0.15
C ARG A 60 -10.84 -10.03 1.10
N ASN A 61 -9.75 -9.48 0.58
CA ASN A 61 -8.54 -9.15 1.34
C ASN A 61 -7.87 -7.94 0.71
N VAL A 62 -7.23 -7.12 1.53
CA VAL A 62 -6.45 -5.96 1.09
C VAL A 62 -5.06 -6.05 1.70
N MET A 63 -4.05 -6.16 0.84
CA MET A 63 -2.63 -6.16 1.18
C MET A 63 -2.02 -4.82 0.78
N ALA A 64 -0.95 -4.42 1.43
CA ALA A 64 -0.18 -3.23 1.06
C ALA A 64 1.31 -3.57 0.92
N ALA A 65 1.96 -2.92 -0.06
CA ALA A 65 3.40 -2.97 -0.21
C ALA A 65 3.98 -1.57 -0.50
N CYS A 66 5.20 -1.31 -0.03
CA CYS A 66 5.92 -0.09 -0.39
C CYS A 66 7.42 -0.27 -0.50
N THR A 67 8.08 0.70 -1.13
CA THR A 67 9.55 0.71 -1.24
C THR A 67 10.18 1.28 0.03
N HIS A 68 9.61 2.36 0.58
CA HIS A 68 10.14 3.07 1.74
C HIS A 68 9.11 3.15 2.88
N GLY A 69 9.30 2.31 3.89
CA GLY A 69 8.48 2.30 5.10
C GLY A 69 9.03 3.23 6.16
N LEU A 70 8.57 4.48 6.17
CA LEU A 70 8.95 5.46 7.20
C LEU A 70 8.20 5.21 8.52
N PHE A 71 6.95 4.75 8.41
CA PHE A 71 6.08 4.36 9.53
C PHE A 71 6.12 5.30 10.75
N VAL A 72 5.93 6.61 10.51
CA VAL A 72 6.04 7.65 11.55
C VAL A 72 4.98 7.48 12.64
N GLY A 73 5.40 7.55 13.90
CA GLY A 73 4.52 7.39 15.06
C GLY A 73 3.98 5.96 15.16
N ASN A 74 2.67 5.81 15.34
CA ASN A 74 2.02 4.50 15.45
C ASN A 74 1.53 3.95 14.10
N ALA A 75 2.12 4.41 12.99
CA ALA A 75 1.64 4.07 11.65
C ALA A 75 1.69 2.56 11.39
N LEU A 76 2.76 1.86 11.79
CA LEU A 76 2.92 0.43 11.54
C LEU A 76 1.85 -0.41 12.25
N ASP A 77 1.64 -0.15 13.55
CA ASP A 77 0.59 -0.81 14.33
C ASP A 77 -0.81 -0.53 13.78
N ASN A 78 -1.05 0.72 13.34
CA ASN A 78 -2.33 1.07 12.74
C ASN A 78 -2.53 0.35 11.41
N LEU A 79 -1.51 0.31 10.53
CA LEU A 79 -1.60 -0.40 9.25
C LEU A 79 -1.91 -1.88 9.46
N LYS A 80 -1.21 -2.55 10.37
CA LYS A 80 -1.43 -3.97 10.71
C LYS A 80 -2.86 -4.29 11.17
N LYS A 81 -3.62 -3.31 11.68
CA LYS A 81 -5.04 -3.48 12.02
C LYS A 81 -5.98 -3.36 10.83
N HIS A 82 -5.57 -2.68 9.76
CA HIS A 82 -6.44 -2.38 8.62
C HIS A 82 -6.15 -3.29 7.42
N VAL A 83 -4.87 -3.56 7.11
CA VAL A 83 -4.47 -4.45 6.00
C VAL A 83 -4.30 -5.89 6.46
N ASP A 84 -4.60 -6.84 5.59
CA ASP A 84 -4.41 -8.27 5.83
C ASP A 84 -2.92 -8.65 5.85
N ARG A 85 -2.10 -7.99 5.01
CA ARG A 85 -0.64 -8.14 4.97
C ARG A 85 0.02 -6.83 4.60
N LEU A 86 1.18 -6.57 5.18
CA LEU A 86 2.05 -5.44 4.86
C LEU A 86 3.45 -5.97 4.54
N ALA A 87 4.03 -5.52 3.43
CA ALA A 87 5.42 -5.80 3.08
C ALA A 87 6.14 -4.50 2.65
N CYS A 88 7.38 -4.35 3.07
CA CYS A 88 8.22 -3.23 2.69
C CYS A 88 9.54 -3.74 2.12
N ALA A 89 10.17 -2.96 1.26
CA ALA A 89 11.57 -3.16 0.96
C ALA A 89 12.48 -2.76 2.13
N ASN A 90 13.66 -3.35 2.22
CA ASN A 90 14.66 -3.03 3.26
C ASN A 90 15.48 -1.76 2.98
N THR A 91 14.90 -0.77 2.29
CA THR A 91 15.54 0.55 2.11
C THR A 91 15.62 1.34 3.42
N LEU A 92 14.63 1.11 4.29
CA LEU A 92 14.61 1.48 5.71
C LEU A 92 14.20 0.23 6.48
N GLU A 93 15.00 -0.14 7.47
CA GLU A 93 14.81 -1.39 8.20
C GLU A 93 13.59 -1.32 9.12
N SER A 94 12.76 -2.36 9.10
CA SER A 94 11.56 -2.49 9.92
C SER A 94 11.17 -3.97 10.04
N GLU A 95 10.29 -4.30 10.97
CA GLU A 95 9.78 -5.68 11.12
C GLU A 95 9.00 -6.20 9.89
N VAL A 96 8.60 -5.33 8.96
CA VAL A 96 7.93 -5.70 7.70
C VAL A 96 8.83 -5.54 6.47
N SER A 97 10.14 -5.34 6.66
CA SER A 97 11.13 -5.24 5.58
C SER A 97 11.46 -6.61 4.98
N LEU A 98 10.47 -7.19 4.29
CA LEU A 98 10.49 -8.56 3.77
C LEU A 98 11.12 -8.68 2.37
N ILE A 99 11.40 -7.56 1.69
CA ILE A 99 11.86 -7.54 0.31
C ILE A 99 13.24 -6.87 0.25
N SER A 100 14.29 -7.64 -0.05
CA SER A 100 15.63 -7.06 -0.17
C SER A 100 15.82 -6.34 -1.51
N VAL A 101 16.25 -5.08 -1.47
CA VAL A 101 16.67 -4.32 -2.66
C VAL A 101 18.17 -4.48 -2.97
N ALA A 102 18.92 -5.18 -2.10
CA ALA A 102 20.36 -5.34 -2.25
C ALA A 102 20.76 -5.89 -3.65
N PRO A 103 20.06 -6.87 -4.26
CA PRO A 103 20.41 -7.33 -5.61
C PRO A 103 20.25 -6.26 -6.69
N VAL A 104 19.30 -5.33 -6.53
CA VAL A 104 19.07 -4.23 -7.50
C VAL A 104 20.19 -3.20 -7.36
N VAL A 105 20.53 -2.83 -6.13
CA VAL A 105 21.62 -1.88 -5.85
C VAL A 105 22.97 -2.45 -6.29
N ALA A 106 23.24 -3.72 -6.00
CA ALA A 106 24.49 -4.38 -6.38
C ALA A 106 24.71 -4.37 -7.89
N ARG A 107 23.65 -4.63 -8.68
CA ARG A 107 23.72 -4.51 -10.15
C ARG A 107 24.03 -3.09 -10.61
N ALA A 108 23.37 -2.09 -10.03
CA ALA A 108 23.59 -0.69 -10.40
C ALA A 108 25.01 -0.17 -10.09
N ILE A 109 25.72 -0.77 -9.13
CA ILE A 109 27.12 -0.44 -8.81
C ILE A 109 28.11 -1.08 -9.82
N GLN A 110 27.70 -2.16 -10.49
CA GLN A 110 28.54 -2.90 -11.45
C GLN A 110 28.43 -2.36 -12.89
N GLU A 111 27.47 -1.49 -13.15
CA GLU A 111 27.31 -0.74 -14.41
C GLU A 111 28.26 0.47 -14.46
#